data_AF-A0A5N7ZA93-F1
#
_entry.id   AF-A0A5N7ZA93-F1
#
_cell.length_a   1.000
_cell.length_b   1.000
_cell.length_c   1.000
_cell.angle_alpha   90.00
_cell.angle_beta   90.00
_cell.angle_gamma   90.00
#
_symmetry.space_group_name_H-M   'P 1'
#
loop_
_entity.id
_entity.type
_entity.pdbx_description
1 polymer ?
#
loop_
_entity_poly.entity_id
_entity_poly.type
_entity_poly.pdbx_seq_one_letter_code
_entity_poly.pdbx_strand_id
1 'polypeptide(L)'
;MKVLKFGGTSVANEQNIKQAIAVIQNISKKKVVVVSAMGGVTDSLSEAINQAKNRDLRYKNILNELQKRHYEVVQKLLPDQDNGELQSYIESGFVTIASLLDGCFLLGELSAKTNDTILSYGELFASRILFAKLQSDAGKVAYCDSRELIKTNEQFGNATVDFETSNYAIQYYFDKNQANSTILPGFIAESHNGHTTTLGRGGSDYTAAVIAASLDASELQIWTDVSGMFTANPKLVKQARAIAEISYKEAMEL
;
A
#
# COMPACT_ATOMS: atom_id res chain seq x y z
N MET A 1 -9.32 -11.33 15.56
CA MET A 1 -8.10 -10.95 14.82
C MET A 1 -8.04 -9.42 14.73
N LYS A 2 -6.87 -8.79 14.67
CA LYS A 2 -6.77 -7.33 14.43
C LYS A 2 -6.34 -7.04 12.99
N VAL A 3 -6.81 -5.94 12.41
CA VAL A 3 -6.29 -5.41 11.15
C VAL A 3 -5.64 -4.06 11.43
N LEU A 4 -4.43 -3.85 10.92
CA LEU A 4 -3.67 -2.61 11.05
C LEU A 4 -3.42 -2.06 9.66
N LYS A 5 -3.65 -0.77 9.46
CA LYS A 5 -3.28 -0.06 8.25
C LYS A 5 -2.22 0.98 8.58
N PHE A 6 -1.11 0.98 7.86
CA PHE A 6 -0.09 2.02 7.94
C PHE A 6 -0.12 2.91 6.70
N GLY A 7 -0.35 4.21 6.89
CA GLY A 7 -0.33 5.20 5.82
C GLY A 7 1.08 5.49 5.31
N GLY A 8 1.20 6.20 4.18
CA GLY A 8 2.50 6.43 3.55
C GLY A 8 3.49 7.22 4.40
N THR A 9 3.01 8.13 5.24
CA THR A 9 3.84 8.85 6.22
C THR A 9 4.41 7.91 7.29
N SER A 10 3.64 6.89 7.70
CA SER A 10 4.05 5.86 8.65
C SER A 10 5.08 4.88 8.09
N VAL A 11 5.28 4.84 6.78
CA VAL A 11 6.30 4.01 6.11
C VAL A 11 7.19 4.81 5.15
N ALA A 12 7.37 6.12 5.40
CA ALA A 12 8.04 7.02 4.46
C ALA A 12 9.55 6.79 4.33
N ASN A 13 10.19 6.27 5.38
CA ASN A 13 11.62 6.03 5.47
C ASN A 13 11.91 4.90 6.47
N GLU A 14 13.19 4.53 6.60
CA GLU A 14 13.65 3.46 7.48
C GLU A 14 13.22 3.66 8.95
N GLN A 15 13.36 4.86 9.51
CA GLN A 15 12.95 5.15 10.88
C GLN A 15 11.44 4.95 11.09
N ASN A 16 10.61 5.41 10.17
CA ASN A 16 9.16 5.22 10.26
C ASN A 16 8.76 3.74 10.11
N ILE A 17 9.42 3.01 9.21
CA ILE A 17 9.21 1.56 9.05
C ILE A 17 9.59 0.82 10.35
N LYS A 18 10.70 1.17 11.00
CA LYS A 18 11.09 0.61 12.31
C LYS A 18 10.04 0.88 13.39
N GLN A 19 9.43 2.07 13.40
CA GLN A 19 8.33 2.38 14.33
C GLN A 19 7.09 1.54 14.04
N ALA A 20 6.70 1.39 12.77
CA ALA A 20 5.59 0.53 12.36
C ALA A 20 5.83 -0.93 12.79
N ILE A 21 7.05 -1.44 12.60
CA ILE A 21 7.45 -2.79 13.06
C ILE A 21 7.30 -2.94 14.56
N ALA A 22 7.76 -1.96 15.36
CA ALA A 22 7.61 -2.00 16.81
C ALA A 22 6.13 -2.08 17.24
N VAL A 23 5.25 -1.30 16.59
CA VAL A 23 3.80 -1.39 16.81
C VAL A 23 3.26 -2.77 16.48
N ILE A 24 3.64 -3.33 15.32
CA ILE A 24 3.20 -4.66 14.89
C ILE A 24 3.66 -5.73 15.88
N GLN A 25 4.91 -5.68 16.32
CA GLN A 25 5.51 -6.66 17.23
C GLN A 25 4.90 -6.61 18.65
N ASN A 26 4.48 -5.43 19.12
CA ASN A 26 3.82 -5.27 20.41
C ASN A 26 2.42 -5.92 20.50
N ILE A 27 1.83 -6.31 19.36
CA ILE A 27 0.53 -6.98 19.34
C ILE A 27 0.73 -8.50 19.33
N SER A 28 0.42 -9.18 20.43
CA SER A 28 0.58 -10.64 20.51
C SER A 28 -0.45 -11.45 19.70
N LYS A 29 -1.64 -10.88 19.43
CA LYS A 29 -2.72 -11.55 18.70
C LYS A 29 -2.40 -11.67 17.19
N LYS A 30 -2.97 -12.69 16.53
CA LYS A 30 -2.94 -12.81 15.05
C LYS A 30 -3.49 -11.53 14.42
N LYS A 31 -2.78 -11.02 13.41
CA LYS A 31 -3.07 -9.72 12.80
C LYS A 31 -2.77 -9.69 11.30
N VAL A 32 -3.51 -8.83 10.60
CA VAL A 32 -3.25 -8.46 9.21
C VAL A 32 -2.72 -7.04 9.17
N VAL A 33 -1.72 -6.79 8.35
CA VAL A 33 -1.07 -5.49 8.19
C VAL A 33 -1.20 -5.05 6.75
N VAL A 34 -1.94 -3.97 6.52
CA VAL A 34 -2.14 -3.33 5.22
C VAL A 34 -1.23 -2.11 5.13
N VAL A 35 -0.51 -1.98 4.02
CA VAL A 35 0.55 -0.96 3.88
C VAL A 35 0.32 -0.13 2.62
N SER A 36 0.29 1.19 2.76
CA SER A 36 0.33 2.13 1.62
C SER A 36 1.73 2.24 1.01
N ALA A 37 1.84 2.83 -0.18
CA ALA A 37 3.13 3.23 -0.72
C ALA A 37 3.90 4.15 0.25
N MET A 38 5.23 4.17 0.18
CA MET A 38 6.05 5.09 0.96
C MET A 38 5.65 6.55 0.68
N GLY A 39 5.68 7.42 1.69
CA GLY A 39 5.21 8.81 1.58
C GLY A 39 5.76 9.53 0.34
N GLY A 40 4.85 10.05 -0.50
CA GLY A 40 5.15 10.77 -1.75
C GLY A 40 5.38 9.88 -2.97
N VAL A 41 5.49 8.55 -2.84
CA VAL A 41 5.77 7.66 -3.99
C VAL A 41 4.61 7.66 -5.00
N THR A 42 3.36 7.54 -4.55
CA THR A 42 2.18 7.57 -5.45
C THR A 42 2.07 8.90 -6.21
N ASP A 43 2.38 10.02 -5.54
CA ASP A 43 2.39 11.34 -6.16
C ASP A 43 3.53 11.46 -7.19
N SER A 44 4.74 10.99 -6.86
CA SER A 44 5.86 10.96 -7.81
C SER A 44 5.59 10.06 -9.02
N LEU A 45 4.96 8.89 -8.83
CA LEU A 45 4.56 8.03 -9.94
C LEU A 45 3.51 8.71 -10.83
N SER A 46 2.54 9.39 -10.22
CA SER A 46 1.53 10.18 -10.95
C SER A 46 2.16 11.32 -11.74
N GLU A 47 3.16 11.99 -11.17
CA GLU A 47 3.93 13.03 -11.86
C GLU A 47 4.77 12.46 -13.00
N ALA A 48 5.43 11.32 -12.80
CA ALA A 48 6.17 10.63 -13.86
C ALA A 48 5.25 10.23 -15.03
N ILE A 49 4.04 9.75 -14.72
CA ILE A 49 2.99 9.48 -15.71
C ILE A 49 2.63 10.75 -16.51
N ASN A 50 2.38 11.87 -15.81
CA ASN A 50 2.02 13.13 -16.45
C ASN A 50 3.15 13.66 -17.34
N GLN A 51 4.40 13.58 -16.90
CA GLN A 51 5.57 13.98 -17.69
C GLN A 51 5.74 13.09 -18.92
N ALA A 52 5.66 11.77 -18.76
CA ALA A 52 5.73 10.84 -19.89
C ALA A 52 4.63 11.13 -20.92
N LYS A 53 3.38 11.28 -20.48
CA LYS A 53 2.22 11.61 -21.33
C LYS A 53 2.44 12.90 -22.13
N ASN A 54 3.09 13.89 -21.54
CA ASN A 54 3.43 15.17 -22.18
C ASN A 54 4.76 15.13 -22.97
N ARG A 55 5.31 13.95 -23.23
CA ARG A 55 6.58 13.73 -23.95
C ARG A 55 7.76 14.45 -23.32
N ASP A 56 7.77 14.49 -22.00
CA ASP A 56 8.81 15.15 -21.22
C ASP A 56 9.74 14.11 -20.61
N LEU A 57 11.00 14.08 -21.04
CA LEU A 57 12.01 13.11 -20.58
C LEU A 57 12.32 13.19 -19.08
N ARG A 58 11.85 14.23 -18.37
CA ARG A 58 12.04 14.38 -16.92
C ARG A 58 11.44 13.23 -16.11
N TYR A 59 10.48 12.44 -16.63
CA TYR A 59 9.94 11.27 -15.89
C TYR A 59 11.04 10.26 -15.54
N LYS A 60 12.09 10.16 -16.36
CA LYS A 60 13.24 9.28 -16.10
C LYS A 60 14.01 9.69 -14.85
N ASN A 61 14.13 10.98 -14.58
CA ASN A 61 14.77 11.48 -13.36
C ASN A 61 13.96 11.09 -12.14
N ILE A 62 12.63 11.22 -12.20
CA ILE A 62 11.73 10.81 -11.11
C ILE A 62 11.87 9.31 -10.82
N LEU A 63 11.90 8.47 -11.86
CA LEU A 63 12.10 7.03 -11.67
C LEU A 63 13.44 6.71 -11.02
N ASN A 64 14.52 7.35 -11.46
CA ASN A 64 15.86 7.15 -10.87
C ASN A 64 15.90 7.56 -9.40
N GLU A 65 15.28 8.68 -9.04
CA GLU A 65 15.18 9.15 -7.65
C GLU A 65 14.35 8.21 -6.79
N LEU A 66 13.21 7.74 -7.31
CA LEU A 66 12.38 6.74 -6.63
C LEU A 66 13.15 5.44 -6.41
N GLN A 67 13.81 4.91 -7.44
CA GLN A 67 14.60 3.67 -7.31
C GLN A 67 15.70 3.82 -6.26
N LYS A 68 16.49 4.89 -6.33
CA LYS A 68 17.54 5.19 -5.36
C LYS A 68 16.98 5.24 -3.94
N ARG A 69 15.87 5.94 -3.73
CA ARG A 69 15.21 6.05 -2.42
C ARG A 69 14.81 4.69 -1.85
N HIS A 70 14.22 3.80 -2.67
CA HIS A 70 13.85 2.46 -2.22
C HIS A 70 15.09 1.63 -1.85
N TYR A 71 16.16 1.71 -2.65
CA TYR A 71 17.41 0.99 -2.36
C TYR A 71 18.06 1.48 -1.07
N GLU A 72 18.10 2.80 -0.84
CA GLU A 72 18.62 3.36 0.41
C GLU A 72 17.83 2.87 1.63
N VAL A 73 16.50 2.74 1.53
CA VAL A 73 15.67 2.20 2.61
C VAL A 73 15.97 0.72 2.86
N VAL A 74 16.09 -0.08 1.80
CA VAL A 74 16.44 -1.50 1.91
C VAL A 74 17.81 -1.68 2.58
N GLN A 75 18.83 -0.95 2.13
CA GLN A 75 20.18 -1.01 2.68
C GLN A 75 20.23 -0.63 4.16
N LYS A 76 19.49 0.40 4.57
CA LYS A 76 19.46 0.85 5.98
C LYS A 76 18.66 -0.09 6.89
N LEU A 77 17.61 -0.74 6.38
CA LEU A 77 16.78 -1.66 7.16
C LEU A 77 17.40 -3.06 7.28
N LEU A 78 18.15 -3.49 6.27
CA LEU A 78 18.69 -4.84 6.11
C LEU A 78 20.19 -4.80 5.77
N PRO A 79 21.06 -4.17 6.60
CA PRO A 79 22.47 -3.97 6.28
C PRO A 79 23.29 -5.27 6.25
N ASP A 80 22.93 -6.24 7.10
CA ASP A 80 23.69 -7.49 7.31
C ASP A 80 22.98 -8.73 6.74
N GLN A 81 22.05 -8.54 5.81
CA GLN A 81 21.24 -9.62 5.24
C GLN A 81 21.37 -9.72 3.73
N ASP A 82 21.33 -10.96 3.23
CA ASP A 82 21.12 -11.19 1.81
C ASP A 82 19.71 -10.73 1.43
N ASN A 83 19.64 -9.58 0.78
CA ASN A 83 18.42 -8.95 0.29
C ASN A 83 18.39 -8.96 -1.25
N GLY A 84 19.18 -9.81 -1.90
CA GLY A 84 19.29 -9.89 -3.37
C GLY A 84 17.95 -10.15 -4.07
N GLU A 85 17.09 -11.00 -3.49
CA GLU A 85 15.74 -11.25 -4.03
C GLU A 85 14.87 -10.00 -3.98
N LEU A 86 14.87 -9.28 -2.85
CA LEU A 86 14.10 -8.05 -2.68
C LEU A 86 14.61 -6.93 -3.60
N GLN A 87 15.93 -6.77 -3.71
CA GLN A 87 16.52 -5.79 -4.63
C GLN A 87 16.14 -6.11 -6.08
N SER A 88 16.26 -7.38 -6.49
CA SER A 88 15.89 -7.83 -7.84
C SER A 88 14.40 -7.62 -8.13
N TYR A 89 13.53 -7.83 -7.13
CA TYR A 89 12.09 -7.56 -7.24
C TYR A 89 11.81 -6.07 -7.48
N ILE A 90 12.45 -5.19 -6.71
CA ILE A 90 12.30 -3.74 -6.86
C ILE A 90 12.87 -3.29 -8.23
N GLU A 91 14.04 -3.77 -8.60
CA GLU A 91 14.68 -3.47 -9.89
C GLU A 91 13.79 -3.85 -11.07
N SER A 92 13.29 -5.09 -11.08
CA SER A 92 12.40 -5.59 -12.13
C SER A 92 11.10 -4.78 -12.22
N GLY A 93 10.59 -4.33 -11.07
CA GLY A 93 9.45 -3.44 -11.01
C GLY A 93 9.73 -2.08 -11.67
N PHE A 94 10.87 -1.44 -11.35
CA PHE A 94 11.26 -0.18 -11.99
C PHE A 94 11.52 -0.32 -13.50
N VAL A 95 12.11 -1.44 -13.95
CA VAL A 95 12.26 -1.76 -15.38
C VAL A 95 10.89 -1.84 -16.06
N THR A 96 9.92 -2.47 -15.41
CA THR A 96 8.54 -2.57 -15.93
C THR A 96 7.87 -1.20 -16.00
N ILE A 97 7.96 -0.40 -14.92
CA ILE A 97 7.42 0.97 -14.89
C ILE A 97 8.04 1.82 -16.00
N ALA A 98 9.37 1.76 -16.17
CA ALA A 98 10.08 2.50 -17.21
C ALA A 98 9.59 2.10 -18.61
N SER A 99 9.40 0.79 -18.86
CA SER A 99 8.89 0.29 -20.14
C SER A 99 7.48 0.80 -20.45
N LEU A 100 6.60 0.84 -19.44
CA LEU A 100 5.24 1.37 -19.59
C LEU A 100 5.24 2.88 -19.83
N LEU A 101 6.11 3.63 -19.13
CA LEU A 101 6.26 5.08 -19.32
C LEU A 101 6.92 5.43 -20.65
N ASP A 102 7.87 4.62 -21.14
CA ASP A 102 8.43 4.77 -22.49
C ASP A 102 7.34 4.59 -23.56
N GLY A 103 6.46 3.59 -23.41
CA GLY A 103 5.28 3.42 -24.26
C GLY A 103 4.34 4.63 -24.21
N CYS A 104 4.04 5.12 -23.00
CA CYS A 104 3.26 6.35 -22.77
C CYS A 104 3.88 7.57 -23.48
N PHE A 105 5.20 7.74 -23.36
CA PHE A 105 5.95 8.82 -24.00
C PHE A 105 5.86 8.78 -25.52
N LEU A 106 6.01 7.60 -26.12
CA LEU A 106 5.94 7.44 -27.58
C LEU A 106 4.54 7.74 -28.12
N LEU A 107 3.50 7.27 -27.42
CA LEU A 107 2.11 7.46 -27.82
C LEU A 107 1.60 8.88 -27.51
N GLY A 108 2.04 9.48 -26.40
CA GLY A 108 1.49 10.73 -25.86
C GLY A 108 0.19 10.53 -25.07
N GLU A 109 -0.12 9.29 -24.69
CA GLU A 109 -1.32 8.94 -23.92
C GLU A 109 -1.08 7.73 -23.02
N LEU A 110 -1.91 7.59 -21.98
CA LEU A 110 -1.88 6.47 -21.05
C LEU A 110 -3.30 5.96 -20.81
N SER A 111 -3.50 4.64 -20.94
CA SER A 111 -4.76 4.01 -20.57
C SER A 111 -4.94 3.98 -19.05
N ALA A 112 -6.18 4.02 -18.57
CA ALA A 112 -6.47 3.92 -17.13
C ALA A 112 -5.98 2.58 -16.53
N LYS A 113 -6.03 1.49 -17.29
CA LYS A 113 -5.44 0.19 -16.91
C LYS A 113 -3.93 0.27 -16.66
N THR A 114 -3.20 0.93 -17.56
CA THR A 114 -1.75 1.10 -17.42
C THR A 114 -1.44 2.02 -16.24
N ASN A 115 -2.25 3.06 -16.01
CA ASN A 115 -2.14 3.93 -14.85
C ASN A 115 -2.25 3.14 -13.54
N ASP A 116 -3.28 2.32 -13.38
CA ASP A 116 -3.45 1.47 -12.20
C ASP A 116 -2.27 0.52 -11.99
N THR A 117 -1.76 -0.06 -13.08
CA THR A 117 -0.57 -0.94 -13.03
C THR A 117 0.65 -0.19 -12.51
N ILE A 118 0.95 1.00 -13.04
CA ILE A 118 2.10 1.80 -12.60
C ILE A 118 1.96 2.20 -11.14
N LEU A 119 0.79 2.72 -10.74
CA LEU A 119 0.56 3.18 -9.37
C LEU A 119 0.67 2.05 -8.35
N SER A 120 0.27 0.82 -8.71
CA SER A 120 0.30 -0.34 -7.82
C SER A 120 1.70 -0.68 -7.28
N TYR A 121 2.75 -0.33 -8.02
CA TYR A 121 4.12 -0.62 -7.61
C TYR A 121 4.52 0.11 -6.32
N GLY A 122 3.89 1.25 -6.01
CA GLY A 122 4.13 1.95 -4.75
C GLY A 122 3.86 1.05 -3.54
N GLU A 123 2.68 0.44 -3.49
CA GLU A 123 2.26 -0.46 -2.42
C GLU A 123 2.97 -1.81 -2.48
N LEU A 124 3.23 -2.34 -3.68
CA LEU A 124 3.97 -3.59 -3.86
C LEU A 124 5.39 -3.49 -3.28
N PHE A 125 6.12 -2.42 -3.57
CA PHE A 125 7.45 -2.22 -3.01
C PHE A 125 7.41 -1.99 -1.51
N ALA A 126 6.55 -1.10 -1.02
CA ALA A 126 6.49 -0.77 0.41
C ALA A 126 6.13 -1.99 1.27
N SER A 127 5.12 -2.76 0.85
CA SER A 127 4.69 -3.98 1.55
C SER A 127 5.74 -5.08 1.53
N ARG A 128 6.47 -5.26 0.42
CA ARG A 128 7.59 -6.23 0.33
C ARG A 128 8.78 -5.85 1.20
N ILE A 129 9.12 -4.55 1.28
CA ILE A 129 10.17 -4.05 2.17
C ILE A 129 9.80 -4.33 3.63
N LEU A 130 8.57 -4.00 4.05
CA LEU A 130 8.11 -4.27 5.41
C LEU A 130 8.10 -5.77 5.71
N PHE A 131 7.63 -6.59 4.77
CA PHE A 131 7.60 -8.04 4.90
C PHE A 131 9.00 -8.63 5.11
N ALA A 132 9.97 -8.27 4.25
CA ALA A 132 11.34 -8.78 4.36
C ALA A 132 11.95 -8.46 5.73
N LYS A 133 11.74 -7.23 6.22
CA LYS A 133 12.23 -6.84 7.55
C LYS A 133 11.54 -7.59 8.69
N LEU A 134 10.22 -7.75 8.62
CA LEU A 134 9.49 -8.51 9.64
C LEU A 134 9.83 -10.00 9.62
N GLN A 135 10.06 -10.59 8.45
CA GLN A 135 10.46 -11.99 8.32
C GLN A 135 11.85 -12.23 8.93
N SER A 136 12.77 -11.29 8.73
CA SER A 136 14.07 -11.24 9.40
C SER A 136 13.95 -11.23 10.93
N ASP A 137 13.06 -10.39 11.46
CA ASP A 137 12.97 -10.13 12.89
C ASP A 137 12.05 -11.14 13.62
N ALA A 138 11.16 -11.82 12.89
CA ALA A 138 10.17 -12.74 13.43
C ALA A 138 9.85 -13.91 12.47
N GLY A 139 9.98 -15.14 12.95
CA GLY A 139 9.88 -16.35 12.09
C GLY A 139 8.48 -16.80 11.63
N LYS A 140 7.39 -16.08 11.92
CA LYS A 140 6.02 -16.46 11.51
C LYS A 140 5.24 -15.31 10.88
N VAL A 141 5.76 -14.81 9.77
CA VAL A 141 5.16 -13.73 8.96
C VAL A 141 4.87 -14.27 7.56
N ALA A 142 3.69 -13.95 7.03
CA ALA A 142 3.31 -14.25 5.64
C ALA A 142 3.16 -12.95 4.83
N TYR A 143 3.39 -13.06 3.53
CA TYR A 143 3.04 -12.03 2.55
C TYR A 143 1.88 -12.54 1.70
N CYS A 144 0.91 -11.68 1.41
CA CYS A 144 -0.14 -11.97 0.43
C CYS A 144 -0.37 -10.73 -0.42
N ASP A 145 -0.34 -10.88 -1.74
CA ASP A 145 -0.68 -9.79 -2.63
C ASP A 145 -2.21 -9.58 -2.62
N SER A 146 -2.67 -8.36 -2.30
CA SER A 146 -4.11 -8.07 -2.20
C SER A 146 -4.87 -8.31 -3.51
N ARG A 147 -4.17 -8.33 -4.65
CA ARG A 147 -4.74 -8.69 -5.96
C ARG A 147 -5.22 -10.15 -6.02
N GLU A 148 -4.63 -11.02 -5.22
CA GLU A 148 -5.07 -12.41 -5.10
C GLU A 148 -6.37 -12.53 -4.28
N LEU A 149 -6.64 -11.56 -3.40
CA LEU A 149 -7.75 -11.62 -2.44
C LEU A 149 -8.95 -10.75 -2.82
N ILE A 150 -8.71 -9.57 -3.40
CA ILE A 150 -9.75 -8.57 -3.65
C ILE A 150 -10.04 -8.55 -5.15
N LYS A 151 -11.27 -8.94 -5.51
CA LYS A 151 -11.77 -8.92 -6.87
C LYS A 151 -12.64 -7.70 -7.13
N THR A 152 -12.51 -7.13 -8.32
CA THR A 152 -13.17 -5.89 -8.72
C THR A 152 -13.73 -5.95 -10.14
N ASN A 153 -14.51 -4.93 -10.50
CA ASN A 153 -14.79 -4.60 -11.90
C ASN A 153 -13.59 -3.89 -12.57
N GLU A 154 -13.69 -3.60 -13.87
CA GLU A 154 -12.65 -2.90 -14.63
C GLU A 154 -12.82 -1.36 -14.66
N GLN A 155 -13.48 -0.78 -13.65
CA GLN A 155 -13.53 0.68 -13.51
C GLN A 155 -12.18 1.20 -12.97
N PHE A 156 -11.14 1.11 -13.80
CA PHE A 156 -9.76 1.51 -13.45
C PHE A 156 -9.71 2.92 -12.84
N GLY A 157 -8.85 3.10 -11.85
CA GLY A 157 -8.70 4.32 -11.05
C GLY A 157 -9.66 4.43 -9.86
N ASN A 158 -10.80 3.73 -9.89
CA ASN A 158 -11.78 3.72 -8.79
C ASN A 158 -12.67 2.46 -8.87
N ALA A 159 -12.02 1.30 -8.86
CA ALA A 159 -12.68 0.02 -9.10
C ALA A 159 -13.61 -0.34 -7.94
N THR A 160 -14.76 -0.94 -8.27
CA THR A 160 -15.74 -1.39 -7.28
C THR A 160 -15.42 -2.82 -6.87
N VAL A 161 -15.38 -3.07 -5.55
CA VAL A 161 -15.13 -4.40 -4.99
C VAL A 161 -16.33 -5.32 -5.23
N ASP A 162 -16.06 -6.51 -5.75
CA ASP A 162 -16.97 -7.64 -5.72
C ASP A 162 -16.81 -8.34 -4.37
N PHE A 163 -17.71 -8.03 -3.44
CA PHE A 163 -17.67 -8.56 -2.08
C PHE A 163 -17.91 -10.06 -2.00
N GLU A 164 -18.71 -10.65 -2.89
CA GLU A 164 -19.00 -12.08 -2.84
C GLU A 164 -17.72 -12.88 -3.10
N THR A 165 -17.06 -12.60 -4.23
CA THR A 165 -15.81 -13.27 -4.60
C THR A 165 -14.68 -12.93 -3.64
N SER A 166 -14.57 -11.66 -3.23
CA SER A 166 -13.48 -11.22 -2.34
C SER A 166 -13.60 -11.82 -0.95
N ASN A 167 -14.80 -11.83 -0.34
CA ASN A 167 -15.00 -12.40 0.99
C ASN A 167 -14.62 -13.88 1.02
N TYR A 168 -15.03 -14.65 0.00
CA TYR A 168 -14.67 -16.05 -0.11
C TYR A 168 -13.15 -16.25 -0.22
N ALA A 169 -12.47 -15.50 -1.09
CA ALA A 169 -11.02 -15.61 -1.29
C ALA A 169 -10.24 -15.24 -0.01
N ILE A 170 -10.65 -14.17 0.68
CA ILE A 170 -10.06 -13.72 1.93
C ILE A 170 -10.22 -14.79 3.01
N GLN A 171 -11.44 -15.28 3.25
CA GLN A 171 -11.71 -16.30 4.28
C GLN A 171 -10.93 -17.59 3.99
N TYR A 172 -11.00 -18.08 2.74
CA TYR A 172 -10.29 -19.27 2.31
C TYR A 172 -8.77 -19.19 2.51
N TYR A 173 -8.15 -18.05 2.20
CA TYR A 173 -6.72 -17.83 2.46
C TYR A 173 -6.43 -17.85 3.97
N PHE A 174 -7.21 -17.13 4.78
CA PHE A 174 -6.93 -16.95 6.20
C PHE A 174 -7.26 -18.16 7.08
N ASP A 175 -8.16 -19.05 6.64
CA ASP A 175 -8.43 -20.36 7.25
C ASP A 175 -7.21 -21.28 7.20
N LYS A 176 -6.43 -21.18 6.12
CA LYS A 176 -5.23 -22.01 5.90
C LYS A 176 -3.96 -21.36 6.43
N ASN A 177 -3.92 -20.03 6.45
CA ASN A 177 -2.75 -19.27 6.86
C ASN A 177 -2.50 -19.35 8.37
N GLN A 178 -1.35 -19.90 8.76
CA GLN A 178 -0.93 -20.06 10.16
C GLN A 178 0.04 -18.98 10.64
N ALA A 179 0.31 -17.96 9.84
CA ALA A 179 1.19 -16.86 10.24
C ALA A 179 0.56 -15.99 11.33
N ASN A 180 1.41 -15.44 12.20
CA ASN A 180 0.99 -14.51 13.25
C ASN A 180 0.71 -13.11 12.68
N SER A 181 1.46 -12.74 11.64
CA SER A 181 1.31 -11.49 10.90
C SER A 181 1.18 -11.81 9.42
N THR A 182 0.27 -11.16 8.72
CA THR A 182 0.18 -11.25 7.25
C THR A 182 0.23 -9.85 6.66
N ILE A 183 1.18 -9.61 5.77
CA ILE A 183 1.43 -8.29 5.17
C ILE A 183 0.79 -8.24 3.79
N LEU A 184 -0.04 -7.23 3.57
CA LEU A 184 -0.79 -6.99 2.33
C LEU A 184 -0.50 -5.57 1.82
N PRO A 185 -0.28 -5.39 0.50
CA PRO A 185 -0.33 -4.06 -0.11
C PRO A 185 -1.75 -3.49 -0.04
N GLY A 186 -1.92 -2.24 0.40
CA GLY A 186 -3.22 -1.56 0.32
C GLY A 186 -3.55 -1.10 -1.10
N PHE A 187 -4.68 -0.41 -1.29
CA PHE A 187 -5.04 0.36 -2.50
C PHE A 187 -5.26 -0.44 -3.80
N ILE A 188 -4.64 -1.61 -3.94
CA ILE A 188 -4.59 -2.41 -5.16
C ILE A 188 -5.49 -3.64 -5.05
N ALA A 189 -6.06 -4.04 -6.18
CA ALA A 189 -6.94 -5.20 -6.33
C ALA A 189 -6.81 -5.78 -7.75
N GLU A 190 -7.50 -6.87 -8.04
CA GLU A 190 -7.50 -7.48 -9.38
C GLU A 190 -8.91 -7.59 -9.94
N SER A 191 -9.10 -7.17 -11.18
CA SER A 191 -10.36 -7.44 -11.89
C SER A 191 -10.55 -8.94 -12.12
N HIS A 192 -11.78 -9.36 -12.39
CA HIS A 192 -12.06 -10.75 -12.81
C HIS A 192 -11.29 -11.23 -14.06
N ASN A 193 -10.77 -10.31 -14.87
CA ASN A 193 -9.95 -10.61 -16.06
C ASN A 193 -8.44 -10.67 -15.76
N GLY A 194 -8.02 -10.62 -14.49
CA GLY A 194 -6.61 -10.67 -14.11
C GLY A 194 -5.86 -9.34 -14.26
N HIS A 195 -6.55 -8.24 -14.51
CA HIS A 195 -5.93 -6.91 -14.59
C HIS A 195 -5.79 -6.27 -13.21
N THR A 196 -4.64 -5.64 -12.94
CA THR A 196 -4.46 -4.79 -11.75
C THR A 196 -5.42 -3.60 -11.82
N THR A 197 -6.09 -3.34 -10.71
CA THR A 197 -7.00 -2.21 -10.50
C THR A 197 -6.65 -1.48 -9.23
N THR A 198 -7.06 -0.21 -9.14
CA THR A 198 -6.92 0.59 -7.92
C THR A 198 -8.28 0.95 -7.34
N LEU A 199 -8.35 1.06 -6.02
CA LEU A 199 -9.57 1.30 -5.25
C LEU A 199 -9.86 2.79 -5.01
N GLY A 200 -9.21 3.67 -5.79
CA GLY A 200 -9.37 5.12 -5.66
C GLY A 200 -8.68 5.74 -4.43
N ARG A 201 -8.95 7.02 -4.21
CA ARG A 201 -8.34 7.81 -3.12
C ARG A 201 -8.75 7.21 -1.77
N GLY A 202 -7.78 7.04 -0.87
CA GLY A 202 -8.03 6.36 0.41
C GLY A 202 -8.12 4.83 0.29
N GLY A 203 -7.80 4.27 -0.89
CA GLY A 203 -7.97 2.86 -1.17
C GLY A 203 -7.24 1.91 -0.21
N SER A 204 -6.13 2.32 0.44
CA SER A 204 -5.50 1.47 1.46
C SER A 204 -6.32 1.37 2.75
N ASP A 205 -7.01 2.44 3.17
CA ASP A 205 -7.95 2.38 4.29
C ASP A 205 -9.15 1.50 3.92
N TYR A 206 -9.63 1.61 2.68
CA TYR A 206 -10.70 0.76 2.17
C TYR A 206 -10.29 -0.71 2.08
N THR A 207 -9.09 -1.03 1.59
CA THR A 207 -8.52 -2.40 1.64
C THR A 207 -8.57 -2.96 3.06
N ALA A 208 -8.11 -2.18 4.04
CA ALA A 208 -8.10 -2.64 5.43
C ALA A 208 -9.51 -2.84 6.00
N ALA A 209 -10.47 -2.00 5.62
CA ALA A 209 -11.88 -2.16 5.97
C ALA A 209 -12.50 -3.43 5.34
N VAL A 210 -12.22 -3.70 4.06
CA VAL A 210 -12.66 -4.93 3.38
C VAL A 210 -12.13 -6.16 4.12
N ILE A 211 -10.81 -6.23 4.34
CA ILE A 211 -10.19 -7.35 5.07
C ILE A 211 -10.77 -7.51 6.48
N ALA A 212 -10.96 -6.40 7.21
CA ALA A 212 -11.50 -6.42 8.57
C ALA A 212 -12.94 -6.96 8.60
N ALA A 213 -13.77 -6.53 7.66
CA ALA A 213 -15.15 -6.99 7.54
C ALA A 213 -15.24 -8.46 7.14
N SER A 214 -14.45 -8.92 6.16
CA SER A 214 -14.47 -10.31 5.69
C SER A 214 -14.02 -11.33 6.75
N LEU A 215 -13.20 -10.90 7.71
CA LEU A 215 -12.61 -11.76 8.75
C LEU A 215 -13.24 -11.57 10.13
N ASP A 216 -14.35 -10.83 10.24
CA ASP A 216 -14.96 -10.44 11.51
C ASP A 216 -13.91 -9.94 12.53
N ALA A 217 -13.02 -9.05 12.05
CA ALA A 217 -11.93 -8.54 12.87
C ALA A 217 -12.49 -7.80 14.08
N SER A 218 -11.89 -8.03 15.25
CA SER A 218 -12.32 -7.38 16.49
C SER A 218 -12.01 -5.89 16.51
N GLU A 219 -11.08 -5.43 15.66
CA GLU A 219 -10.60 -4.06 15.61
C GLU A 219 -9.86 -3.79 14.28
N LEU A 220 -10.16 -2.66 13.65
CA LEU A 220 -9.38 -2.05 12.57
C LEU A 220 -8.66 -0.81 13.11
N GLN A 221 -7.34 -0.79 13.02
CA GLN A 221 -6.50 0.34 13.45
C GLN A 221 -5.93 1.06 12.24
N ILE A 222 -6.19 2.36 12.14
CA ILE A 222 -5.62 3.23 11.10
C ILE A 222 -4.49 4.06 11.71
N TRP A 223 -3.26 3.76 11.30
CA TRP A 223 -2.04 4.46 11.73
C TRP A 223 -1.66 5.51 10.69
N THR A 224 -1.64 6.77 11.12
CA THR A 224 -1.41 7.96 10.27
C THR A 224 -0.51 8.98 10.98
N ASP A 225 -0.24 10.14 10.35
CA ASP A 225 0.61 11.23 10.86
C ASP A 225 -0.07 12.14 11.90
N VAL A 226 -1.32 11.85 12.25
CA VAL A 226 -2.12 12.60 13.24
C VAL A 226 -2.74 11.65 14.28
N SER A 227 -2.91 12.14 15.51
CA SER A 227 -3.46 11.38 16.64
C SER A 227 -4.98 11.25 16.57
N GLY A 228 -5.48 10.56 15.54
CA GLY A 228 -6.91 10.33 15.32
C GLY A 228 -7.59 11.42 14.49
N MET A 229 -8.92 11.48 14.60
CA MET A 229 -9.72 12.53 13.96
C MET A 229 -9.71 13.81 14.78
N PHE A 230 -9.78 14.95 14.11
CA PHE A 230 -9.76 16.26 14.74
C PHE A 230 -11.02 17.05 14.37
N THR A 231 -11.42 17.98 15.23
CA THR A 231 -12.57 18.87 14.99
C THR A 231 -12.44 19.76 13.74
N ALA A 232 -11.22 19.92 13.23
CA ALA A 232 -10.87 20.58 11.97
C ALA A 232 -9.46 20.13 11.54
N ASN A 233 -9.03 20.45 10.32
CA ASN A 233 -7.65 20.15 9.89
C ASN A 233 -6.63 20.88 10.80
N PRO A 234 -5.81 20.16 11.60
CA PRO A 234 -4.92 20.77 12.58
C PRO A 234 -3.74 21.54 11.95
N LYS A 235 -3.44 21.30 10.66
CA LYS A 235 -2.44 22.08 9.91
C LYS A 235 -2.95 23.50 9.58
N LEU A 236 -4.27 23.68 9.51
CA LEU A 236 -4.92 24.96 9.18
C LEU A 236 -5.45 25.66 10.44
N VAL A 237 -6.02 24.92 11.37
CA VAL A 237 -6.65 25.44 12.59
C VAL A 237 -5.87 24.93 13.80
N LYS A 238 -5.03 25.79 14.38
CA LYS A 238 -4.17 25.42 15.52
C LYS A 238 -4.94 25.01 16.78
N GLN A 239 -6.19 25.46 16.93
CA GLN A 239 -7.07 25.12 18.04
C GLN A 239 -7.84 23.80 17.84
N ALA A 240 -7.64 23.11 16.71
CA ALA A 240 -8.29 21.83 16.45
C ALA A 240 -7.94 20.82 17.56
N ARG A 241 -8.95 20.12 18.07
CA ARG A 241 -8.80 19.15 19.15
C ARG A 241 -9.02 17.75 18.60
N ALA A 242 -8.28 16.79 19.14
CA ALA A 242 -8.52 15.38 18.86
C ALA A 242 -9.90 14.99 19.41
N ILE A 243 -10.66 14.26 18.59
CA ILE A 243 -11.96 13.70 18.96
C ILE A 243 -11.69 12.32 19.53
N ALA A 244 -12.05 12.11 20.81
CA ALA A 244 -11.77 10.86 21.51
C ALA A 244 -12.60 9.68 20.97
N GLU A 245 -13.89 9.93 20.70
CA GLU A 245 -14.85 8.96 20.19
C GLU A 245 -15.78 9.65 19.19
N ILE A 246 -16.11 8.96 18.10
CA ILE A 246 -16.99 9.45 17.04
C ILE A 246 -17.78 8.28 16.47
N SER A 247 -19.05 8.49 16.14
CA SER A 247 -19.86 7.47 15.48
C SER A 247 -19.49 7.32 13.99
N TYR A 248 -19.80 6.17 13.40
CA TYR A 248 -19.60 5.95 11.96
C TYR A 248 -20.30 7.00 11.09
N LYS A 249 -21.51 7.42 11.48
CA LYS A 249 -22.28 8.41 10.72
C LYS A 249 -21.59 9.77 10.70
N GLU A 250 -21.15 10.24 11.87
CA GLU A 250 -20.43 11.50 11.98
C GLU A 250 -19.10 11.45 11.23
N ALA A 251 -18.35 10.35 11.35
CA ALA A 251 -17.07 10.17 10.65
C ALA A 251 -17.22 10.16 9.12
N MET A 252 -18.36 9.71 8.59
CA MET A 252 -18.64 9.67 7.15
C MET A 252 -19.07 11.03 6.58
N GLU A 253 -19.59 11.93 7.42
CA GLU A 253 -19.99 13.29 7.03
C GLU A 253 -18.82 14.31 7.08
N LEU A 254 -17.71 13.96 7.75
CA LEU A 254 -16.47 14.76 7.86
C LEU A 254 -15.57 14.62 6.63
#